data_AF-A0A6P3FVC0-F1
#
_entry.id   AF-A0A6P3FVC0-F1
#
_cell.length_a   1.000
_cell.length_b   1.000
_cell.length_c   1.000
_cell.angle_alpha   90.00
_cell.angle_beta   90.00
_cell.angle_gamma   90.00
#
_symmetry.space_group_name_H-M   'P 1'
#
loop_
_entity.id
_entity.type
_entity.pdbx_description
1 polymer ?
#
loop_
_entity_poly.entity_id
_entity_poly.type
_entity_poly.pdbx_seq_one_letter_code
_entity_poly.pdbx_strand_id
1 'polypeptide(L)'
;MRRNPPAAPSLALVLRLLALLRPSGLGEACSCAPAHPQLHICRSALVIRAKISSEKVVPATADPADTQKMIRYEIKQIKMFKGFEKVKDVQYIYTPFDSSLCGVKLEVNSHRQYLLTGQVLSDGKVFIHLCNYIEPWEDLSLVQRESLNHHYHTNCGCHITTCYIVPCTISAPNECLWTDWLLERKLYGYQAQHYVCMKHVDGTCSWYRGHLPLKKEFVDIIQP
;
A
#
# COMPACT_ATOMS: atom_id res chain seq x y z
N MET A 1 51.17 15.51 -53.72
CA MET A 1 50.08 16.37 -53.21
C MET A 1 49.65 15.82 -51.85
N ARG A 2 49.85 16.58 -50.77
CA ARG A 2 49.49 16.18 -49.39
C ARG A 2 47.96 16.21 -49.24
N ARG A 3 47.35 15.08 -48.87
CA ARG A 3 45.94 15.02 -48.46
C ARG A 3 45.81 15.71 -47.10
N ASN A 4 44.95 16.72 -47.00
CA ASN A 4 44.61 17.33 -45.72
C ASN A 4 43.85 16.31 -44.84
N PRO A 5 44.15 16.23 -43.54
CA PRO A 5 43.39 15.40 -42.62
C PRO A 5 41.98 15.99 -42.43
N PRO A 6 40.96 15.15 -42.15
CA PRO A 6 39.62 15.64 -41.88
C PRO A 6 39.62 16.56 -40.64
N ALA A 7 38.92 17.69 -40.75
CA ALA A 7 38.79 18.65 -39.67
C ALA A 7 38.07 18.02 -38.47
N ALA A 8 38.71 18.06 -37.29
CA ALA A 8 38.09 17.62 -36.05
C ALA A 8 36.88 18.52 -35.73
N PRO A 9 35.74 17.95 -35.33
CA PRO A 9 34.58 18.76 -34.94
C PRO A 9 34.97 19.65 -33.75
N SER A 10 34.53 20.91 -33.79
CA SER A 10 34.81 21.86 -32.72
C SER A 10 34.25 21.34 -31.39
N LEU A 11 34.99 21.54 -30.30
CA LEU A 11 34.55 21.18 -28.94
C LEU A 11 33.15 21.74 -28.62
N ALA A 12 32.83 22.92 -29.17
CA ALA A 12 31.52 23.56 -29.06
C ALA A 12 30.39 22.75 -29.75
N LEU A 13 30.67 22.12 -30.90
CA LEU A 13 29.70 21.26 -31.59
C LEU A 13 29.42 19.99 -30.78
N VAL A 14 30.46 19.39 -30.21
CA VAL A 14 30.35 18.20 -29.35
C VAL A 14 29.57 18.53 -28.06
N LEU A 15 29.85 19.67 -27.41
CA LEU A 15 29.08 20.11 -26.23
C LEU A 15 27.61 20.40 -26.56
N ARG A 16 27.31 20.97 -27.74
CA ARG A 16 25.92 21.21 -28.16
C ARG A 16 25.16 19.91 -28.44
N LEU A 17 25.82 18.92 -29.05
CA LEU A 17 25.24 17.58 -29.23
C LEU A 17 24.99 16.88 -27.88
N LEU A 18 25.93 16.97 -26.94
CA LEU A 18 25.76 16.43 -25.58
C LEU A 18 24.64 17.11 -24.78
N ALA A 19 24.40 18.41 -25.00
CA ALA A 19 23.28 19.13 -24.40
C ALA A 19 21.92 18.67 -24.95
N LEU A 20 21.85 18.29 -26.23
CA LEU A 20 20.65 17.71 -26.86
C LEU A 20 20.42 16.24 -26.47
N LEU A 21 21.48 15.52 -26.09
CA LEU A 21 21.41 14.15 -25.56
C LEU A 21 21.13 14.10 -24.05
N ARG A 22 20.88 15.22 -23.37
CA ARG A 22 20.43 15.16 -21.97
C ARG A 22 19.08 14.43 -21.94
N PRO A 23 19.00 13.23 -21.33
CA PRO A 23 17.70 12.60 -21.14
C PRO A 23 16.82 13.59 -20.39
N SER A 24 15.68 13.91 -20.98
CA SER A 24 14.73 14.87 -20.45
C SER A 24 14.12 14.28 -19.18
N GLY A 25 14.75 14.53 -18.03
CA GLY A 25 14.33 14.02 -16.74
C GLY A 25 14.48 12.50 -16.62
N LEU A 26 15.26 12.06 -15.64
CA LEU A 26 14.86 10.84 -14.94
C LEU A 26 13.51 11.19 -14.32
N GLY A 27 12.40 10.82 -14.97
CA GLY A 27 11.10 10.90 -14.32
C GLY A 27 11.21 10.10 -13.03
N GLU A 28 11.00 10.75 -11.89
CA GLU A 28 10.91 10.04 -10.62
C GLU A 28 9.79 9.01 -10.77
N ALA A 29 10.17 7.74 -10.83
CA ALA A 29 9.21 6.65 -10.75
C ALA A 29 8.64 6.63 -9.34
N CYS A 30 7.36 6.26 -9.20
CA CYS A 30 6.77 6.04 -7.88
C CYS A 30 7.58 4.99 -7.11
N SER A 31 8.02 5.34 -5.91
CA SER A 31 8.71 4.43 -4.98
C SER A 31 8.01 4.41 -3.64
N CYS A 32 7.79 3.20 -3.11
CA CYS A 32 7.04 2.98 -1.88
C CYS A 32 7.93 2.36 -0.83
N ALA A 33 7.90 2.90 0.39
CA ALA A 33 8.51 2.25 1.53
C ALA A 33 7.70 0.99 1.89
N PRO A 34 8.32 -0.20 1.94
CA PRO A 34 7.60 -1.41 2.28
C PRO A 34 7.12 -1.37 3.73
N ALA A 35 5.92 -1.89 3.97
CA ALA A 35 5.35 -1.97 5.30
C ALA A 35 4.56 -3.27 5.46
N HIS A 36 4.55 -3.80 6.68
CA HIS A 36 3.75 -4.97 7.02
C HIS A 36 2.25 -4.62 6.86
N PRO A 37 1.36 -5.57 6.48
CA PRO A 37 -0.08 -5.32 6.34
C PRO A 37 -0.72 -4.61 7.54
N GLN A 38 -0.37 -5.03 8.77
CA GLN A 38 -0.80 -4.36 10.00
C GLN A 38 -0.47 -2.85 10.00
N LEU A 39 0.74 -2.48 9.55
CA LEU A 39 1.18 -1.10 9.55
C LEU A 39 0.43 -0.27 8.49
N HIS A 40 0.15 -0.84 7.32
CA HIS A 40 -0.72 -0.21 6.33
C HIS A 40 -2.13 0.04 6.88
N ILE A 41 -2.73 -0.94 7.55
CA ILE A 41 -4.05 -0.81 8.20
C ILE A 41 -4.02 0.29 9.29
N CYS A 42 -2.96 0.32 10.09
CA CYS A 42 -2.81 1.30 11.17
C CYS A 42 -2.65 2.74 10.64
N ARG A 43 -1.87 2.94 9.58
CA ARG A 43 -1.60 4.27 9.01
C ARG A 43 -2.71 4.80 8.09
N SER A 44 -3.60 3.94 7.62
CA SER A 44 -4.68 4.33 6.72
C SER A 44 -5.85 4.96 7.49
N ALA A 45 -6.48 6.00 6.93
CA ALA A 45 -7.70 6.56 7.50
C ALA A 45 -8.93 5.67 7.21
N LEU A 46 -8.87 4.92 6.10
CA LEU A 46 -9.95 4.07 5.64
C LEU A 46 -9.42 2.68 5.28
N VAL A 47 -10.18 1.65 5.63
CA VAL A 47 -9.96 0.26 5.19
C VAL A 47 -11.29 -0.37 4.81
N ILE A 48 -11.45 -0.75 3.56
CA ILE A 48 -12.70 -1.31 3.02
C ILE A 48 -12.44 -2.54 2.14
N ARG A 49 -13.43 -3.43 2.07
CA ARG A 49 -13.56 -4.45 1.02
C ARG A 49 -14.60 -3.97 0.02
N ALA A 50 -14.25 -3.92 -1.26
CA ALA A 50 -15.15 -3.42 -2.30
C ALA A 50 -14.95 -4.11 -3.65
N LYS A 51 -15.93 -3.96 -4.55
CA LYS A 51 -15.83 -4.27 -5.98
C LYS A 51 -15.75 -2.99 -6.79
N ILE A 52 -15.05 -3.03 -7.91
CA ILE A 52 -14.91 -1.88 -8.82
C ILE A 52 -15.96 -1.98 -9.92
N SER A 53 -16.87 -1.00 -9.95
CA SER A 53 -18.02 -0.98 -10.87
C SER A 53 -17.72 -0.21 -12.14
N SER A 54 -17.19 1.00 -12.03
CA SER A 54 -16.87 1.83 -13.20
C SER A 54 -15.62 2.65 -12.96
N GLU A 55 -15.00 3.16 -14.02
CA GLU A 55 -13.91 4.14 -13.95
C GLU A 55 -14.17 5.33 -14.85
N LYS A 56 -13.75 6.51 -14.40
CA LYS A 56 -13.82 7.75 -15.17
C LYS A 56 -12.58 8.60 -14.92
N VAL A 57 -11.98 9.12 -15.99
CA VAL A 57 -10.92 10.13 -15.87
C VAL A 57 -11.54 11.49 -15.57
N VAL A 58 -11.06 12.15 -14.53
CA VAL A 58 -11.53 13.45 -14.06
C VAL A 58 -10.34 14.40 -13.85
N PRO A 59 -10.53 15.72 -13.95
CA PRO A 59 -9.48 16.66 -13.56
C PRO A 59 -9.20 16.53 -12.06
N ALA A 60 -7.93 16.70 -11.66
CA ALA A 60 -7.51 16.61 -10.27
C ALA A 60 -8.09 17.76 -9.42
N THR A 61 -8.12 18.96 -10.02
CA THR A 61 -8.65 20.18 -9.40
C THR A 61 -9.71 20.82 -10.28
N ALA A 62 -10.37 21.86 -9.75
CA ALA A 62 -11.31 22.67 -10.54
C ALA A 62 -10.60 23.77 -11.35
N ASP A 63 -9.29 23.95 -11.16
CA ASP A 63 -8.50 24.96 -11.87
C ASP A 63 -8.26 24.50 -13.32
N PRO A 64 -8.75 25.23 -14.34
CA PRO A 64 -8.53 24.87 -15.73
C PRO A 64 -7.06 24.97 -16.17
N ALA A 65 -6.19 25.66 -15.42
CA ALA A 65 -4.76 25.67 -15.68
C ALA A 65 -4.06 24.38 -15.23
N ASP A 66 -4.68 23.62 -14.32
CA ASP A 66 -4.17 22.34 -13.86
C ASP A 66 -4.49 21.24 -14.88
N THR A 67 -3.43 20.67 -15.46
CA THR A 67 -3.53 19.61 -16.46
C THR A 67 -3.52 18.22 -15.84
N GLN A 68 -3.36 18.12 -14.51
CA GLN A 68 -3.32 16.85 -13.81
C GLN A 68 -4.67 16.14 -13.86
N LYS A 69 -4.60 14.82 -14.08
CA LYS A 69 -5.77 13.95 -14.18
C LYS A 69 -5.75 12.92 -13.07
N MET A 70 -6.93 12.54 -12.63
CA MET A 70 -7.16 11.44 -11.71
C MET A 70 -8.09 10.42 -12.35
N ILE A 71 -8.00 9.18 -11.89
CA ILE A 71 -9.02 8.17 -12.14
C ILE A 71 -9.94 8.17 -10.92
N ARG A 72 -11.24 8.33 -11.17
CA ARG A 72 -12.30 8.11 -10.20
C ARG A 72 -12.92 6.75 -10.47
N TYR A 73 -12.81 5.85 -9.50
CA TYR A 73 -13.52 4.58 -9.51
C TYR A 73 -14.82 4.70 -8.74
N GLU A 74 -15.90 4.21 -9.35
CA GLU A 74 -17.13 3.91 -8.63
C GLU A 74 -17.02 2.50 -8.05
N ILE A 75 -17.34 2.37 -6.77
CA ILE A 75 -17.20 1.11 -6.05
C ILE A 75 -18.51 0.66 -5.44
N LYS A 76 -18.65 -0.65 -5.32
CA LYS A 76 -19.65 -1.28 -4.46
C LYS A 76 -18.97 -1.72 -3.17
N GLN A 77 -19.10 -0.91 -2.12
CA GLN A 77 -18.60 -1.25 -0.80
C GLN A 77 -19.30 -2.51 -0.27
N ILE A 78 -18.52 -3.49 0.18
CA ILE A 78 -19.02 -4.74 0.77
C ILE A 78 -18.90 -4.68 2.29
N LYS A 79 -17.76 -4.22 2.79
CA LYS A 79 -17.50 -4.10 4.22
C LYS A 79 -16.51 -2.97 4.51
N MET A 80 -16.73 -2.21 5.57
CA MET A 80 -15.75 -1.31 6.14
C MET A 80 -15.13 -1.94 7.38
N PHE A 81 -13.82 -1.83 7.53
CA PHE A 81 -13.06 -2.30 8.69
C PHE A 81 -12.52 -1.13 9.53
N LYS A 82 -12.27 0.02 8.89
CA LYS A 82 -11.80 1.25 9.54
C LYS A 82 -12.29 2.48 8.77
N GLY A 83 -12.56 3.58 9.47
CA GLY A 83 -12.92 4.88 8.90
C GLY A 83 -14.38 5.30 9.10
N PHE A 84 -15.14 4.57 9.93
CA PHE A 84 -16.54 4.85 10.25
C PHE A 84 -16.75 6.26 10.83
N GLU A 85 -15.74 6.79 11.52
CA GLU A 85 -15.70 8.13 12.10
C GLU A 85 -15.40 9.23 11.07
N LYS A 86 -14.90 8.86 9.88
CA LYS A 86 -14.51 9.79 8.80
C LYS A 86 -15.56 9.85 7.69
N VAL A 87 -16.08 8.71 7.27
CA VAL A 87 -17.01 8.58 6.14
C VAL A 87 -18.03 7.48 6.44
N LYS A 88 -19.32 7.76 6.22
CA LYS A 88 -20.40 6.78 6.45
C LYS A 88 -20.47 5.71 5.37
N ASP A 89 -20.35 6.11 4.11
CA ASP A 89 -20.40 5.22 2.95
C ASP A 89 -19.46 5.74 1.86
N VAL A 90 -18.73 4.82 1.22
CA VAL A 90 -17.74 5.15 0.19
C VAL A 90 -18.25 4.65 -1.16
N GLN A 91 -18.69 5.61 -1.98
CA GLN A 91 -19.16 5.34 -3.34
C GLN A 91 -18.06 5.54 -4.39
N TYR A 92 -17.13 6.45 -4.12
CA TYR A 92 -16.05 6.80 -5.04
C TYR A 92 -14.71 6.78 -4.35
N ILE A 93 -13.71 6.28 -5.07
CA ILE A 93 -12.29 6.38 -4.69
C ILE A 93 -11.50 7.01 -5.84
N TYR A 94 -10.43 7.70 -5.50
CA TYR A 94 -9.63 8.50 -6.42
C TYR A 94 -8.17 8.06 -6.37
N THR A 95 -7.52 8.02 -7.52
CA THR A 95 -6.09 7.74 -7.66
C THR A 95 -5.50 8.63 -8.77
N PRO A 96 -4.21 8.96 -8.74
CA PRO A 96 -3.55 9.62 -9.86
C PRO A 96 -3.71 8.80 -11.15
N PHE A 97 -3.79 9.49 -12.30
CA PHE A 97 -3.94 8.84 -13.60
C PHE A 97 -2.67 8.10 -14.02
N ASP A 98 -1.51 8.71 -13.82
CA ASP A 98 -0.23 8.16 -14.22
C ASP A 98 0.40 7.29 -13.12
N SER A 99 0.96 6.15 -13.52
CA SER A 99 1.64 5.24 -12.60
C SER A 99 2.92 5.84 -12.01
N SER A 100 3.59 6.76 -12.73
CA SER A 100 4.72 7.54 -12.22
C SER A 100 4.34 8.39 -11.02
N LEU A 101 3.09 8.84 -10.95
CA LEU A 101 2.52 9.57 -9.81
C LEU A 101 1.86 8.64 -8.78
N CYS A 102 2.23 7.35 -8.75
CA CYS A 102 1.64 6.32 -7.90
C CYS A 102 0.17 6.01 -8.20
N GLY A 103 -0.26 6.20 -9.45
CA GLY A 103 -1.58 5.78 -9.92
C GLY A 103 -1.77 4.26 -9.88
N VAL A 104 -2.96 3.80 -9.48
CA VAL A 104 -3.34 2.39 -9.42
C VAL A 104 -4.37 2.07 -10.49
N LYS A 105 -4.18 0.97 -11.21
CA LYS A 105 -5.17 0.44 -12.16
C LYS A 105 -5.89 -0.75 -11.54
N LEU A 106 -7.22 -0.66 -11.42
CA LEU A 106 -8.05 -1.73 -10.87
C LEU A 106 -8.94 -2.36 -11.96
N GLU A 107 -9.30 -3.63 -11.78
CA GLU A 107 -10.14 -4.36 -12.73
C GLU A 107 -11.62 -4.00 -12.55
N VAL A 108 -12.12 -3.20 -13.49
CA VAL A 108 -13.51 -2.72 -13.55
C VAL A 108 -14.45 -3.82 -14.05
N ASN A 109 -15.69 -3.86 -13.53
CA ASN A 109 -16.73 -4.81 -13.93
C ASN A 109 -16.31 -6.29 -13.79
N SER A 110 -15.37 -6.57 -12.89
CA SER A 110 -14.92 -7.92 -12.59
C SER A 110 -15.65 -8.48 -11.36
N HIS A 111 -15.65 -9.81 -11.22
CA HIS A 111 -16.10 -10.44 -9.97
C HIS A 111 -15.09 -10.25 -8.82
N ARG A 112 -13.89 -9.74 -9.11
CA ARG A 112 -12.83 -9.54 -8.13
C ARG A 112 -13.23 -8.51 -7.11
N GLN A 113 -12.82 -8.79 -5.88
CA GLN A 113 -13.03 -7.94 -4.73
C GLN A 113 -11.66 -7.54 -4.24
N TYR A 114 -11.53 -6.31 -3.75
CA TYR A 114 -10.26 -5.79 -3.26
C TYR A 114 -10.40 -5.40 -1.80
N LEU A 115 -9.38 -5.69 -1.01
CA LEU A 115 -9.08 -4.91 0.17
C LEU A 115 -8.41 -3.61 -0.29
N LEU A 116 -8.96 -2.48 0.14
CA LEU A 116 -8.47 -1.16 -0.20
C LEU A 116 -8.18 -0.41 1.09
N THR A 117 -6.93 0.00 1.27
CA THR A 117 -6.57 0.98 2.29
C THR A 117 -6.37 2.36 1.66
N GLY A 118 -6.73 3.43 2.36
CA GLY A 118 -6.60 4.78 1.79
C GLY A 118 -6.64 5.89 2.83
N GLN A 119 -6.54 7.12 2.32
CA GLN A 119 -6.71 8.34 3.09
C GLN A 119 -8.05 9.00 2.75
N VAL A 120 -8.59 9.77 3.69
CA VAL A 120 -9.76 10.62 3.47
C VAL A 120 -9.25 12.05 3.43
N LEU A 121 -9.40 12.70 2.27
CA LEU A 121 -8.98 14.08 2.06
C LEU A 121 -9.92 15.05 2.79
N SER A 122 -9.51 16.31 2.92
CA SER A 122 -10.29 17.36 3.58
C SER A 122 -11.63 17.65 2.90
N ASP A 123 -11.74 17.38 1.61
CA ASP A 123 -12.98 17.49 0.82
C ASP A 123 -13.86 16.23 0.91
N GLY A 124 -13.49 15.26 1.76
CA GLY A 124 -14.22 14.01 1.97
C GLY A 124 -13.95 12.94 0.92
N LYS A 125 -13.12 13.22 -0.11
CA LYS A 125 -12.76 12.21 -1.11
C LYS A 125 -11.86 11.15 -0.51
N VAL A 126 -12.11 9.90 -0.88
CA VAL A 126 -11.23 8.78 -0.53
C VAL A 126 -10.13 8.67 -1.58
N PHE A 127 -8.89 8.83 -1.15
CA PHE A 127 -7.71 8.80 -2.00
C PHE A 127 -6.90 7.53 -1.75
N ILE A 128 -6.57 6.84 -2.84
CA ILE A 128 -5.69 5.66 -2.86
C ILE A 128 -4.55 5.87 -3.85
N HIS A 129 -3.42 5.20 -3.63
CA HIS A 129 -2.24 5.23 -4.48
C HIS A 129 -1.44 3.92 -4.34
N LEU A 130 -0.42 3.75 -5.17
CA LEU A 130 0.36 2.51 -5.30
C LEU A 130 1.02 2.03 -4.00
N CYS A 131 1.30 2.94 -3.06
CA CYS A 131 1.92 2.61 -1.76
C CYS A 131 0.91 2.20 -0.69
N ASN A 132 -0.39 2.19 -1.00
CA ASN A 132 -1.39 1.62 -0.12
C ASN A 132 -1.39 0.09 -0.20
N TYR A 133 -1.97 -0.55 0.82
CA TYR A 133 -2.17 -2.00 0.80
C TYR A 133 -3.45 -2.30 0.04
N ILE A 134 -3.28 -2.58 -1.25
CA ILE A 134 -4.36 -2.87 -2.20
C ILE A 134 -4.14 -4.29 -2.71
N GLU A 135 -4.99 -5.20 -2.27
CA GLU A 135 -4.83 -6.63 -2.59
C GLU A 135 -6.18 -7.23 -3.00
N PRO A 136 -6.20 -8.15 -3.98
CA PRO A 136 -7.36 -8.98 -4.22
C PRO A 136 -7.73 -9.71 -2.93
N TRP A 137 -9.02 -9.69 -2.58
CA TRP A 137 -9.52 -10.31 -1.36
C TRP A 137 -9.17 -11.81 -1.29
N GLU A 138 -9.16 -12.48 -2.44
CA GLU A 138 -8.86 -13.91 -2.49
C GLU A 138 -7.39 -14.23 -2.19
N ASP A 139 -6.48 -13.27 -2.37
CA ASP A 139 -5.04 -13.44 -2.14
C ASP A 139 -4.63 -13.18 -0.68
N LEU A 140 -5.54 -12.63 0.14
CA LEU A 140 -5.32 -12.45 1.57
C LEU A 140 -5.32 -13.79 2.30
N SER A 141 -4.35 -13.97 3.19
CA SER A 141 -4.30 -15.13 4.09
C SER A 141 -5.47 -15.14 5.07
N LEU A 142 -5.79 -16.31 5.63
CA LEU A 142 -6.83 -16.42 6.66
C LEU A 142 -6.56 -15.49 7.86
N VAL A 143 -5.32 -15.49 8.36
CA VAL A 143 -4.90 -14.64 9.48
C VAL A 143 -5.07 -13.16 9.14
N GLN A 144 -4.72 -12.72 7.93
CA GLN A 144 -4.94 -11.35 7.49
C GLN A 144 -6.43 -11.00 7.50
N ARG A 145 -7.28 -11.83 6.88
CA ARG A 145 -8.73 -11.60 6.80
C ARG A 145 -9.38 -11.49 8.20
N GLU A 146 -8.98 -12.35 9.13
CA GLU A 146 -9.49 -12.33 10.50
C GLU A 146 -9.00 -11.10 11.26
N SER A 147 -7.71 -10.76 11.10
CA SER A 147 -7.06 -9.64 11.79
C SER A 147 -7.60 -8.26 11.40
N LEU A 148 -8.20 -8.13 10.20
CA LEU A 148 -8.86 -6.89 9.75
C LEU A 148 -9.97 -6.41 10.69
N ASN A 149 -10.68 -7.31 11.37
CA ASN A 149 -11.83 -6.93 12.21
C ASN A 149 -11.42 -6.43 13.60
N HIS A 150 -10.26 -6.83 14.09
CA HIS A 150 -9.89 -6.57 15.48
C HIS A 150 -8.39 -6.41 15.64
N HIS A 151 -7.62 -7.48 15.41
CA HIS A 151 -6.22 -7.56 15.82
C HIS A 151 -5.33 -6.47 15.26
N TYR A 152 -5.47 -6.08 13.99
CA TYR A 152 -4.63 -5.01 13.45
C TYR A 152 -4.92 -3.65 14.11
N HIS A 153 -6.19 -3.29 14.26
CA HIS A 153 -6.56 -1.98 14.82
C HIS A 153 -6.20 -1.85 16.30
N THR A 154 -6.48 -2.88 17.10
CA THR A 154 -6.21 -2.85 18.55
C THR A 154 -4.72 -2.83 18.87
N ASN A 155 -3.87 -3.26 17.94
CA ASN A 155 -2.42 -3.35 18.14
C ASN A 155 -1.64 -2.30 17.35
N CYS A 156 -2.27 -1.21 16.93
CA CYS A 156 -1.57 -0.09 16.26
C CYS A 156 -0.60 0.68 17.18
N GLY A 157 -0.63 0.43 18.49
CA GLY A 157 0.36 0.95 19.43
C GLY A 157 1.73 0.26 19.35
N CYS A 158 1.82 -0.88 18.66
CA CYS A 158 3.08 -1.56 18.39
C CYS A 158 3.71 -1.03 17.11
N HIS A 159 5.04 -0.88 17.12
CA HIS A 159 5.82 -0.52 15.95
C HIS A 159 6.37 -1.78 15.29
N ILE A 160 6.40 -1.80 13.96
CA ILE A 160 6.96 -2.92 13.19
C ILE A 160 8.17 -2.39 12.44
N THR A 161 9.35 -2.95 12.76
CA THR A 161 10.63 -2.49 12.23
C THR A 161 11.12 -3.49 11.19
N THR A 162 11.26 -3.06 9.93
CA THR A 162 11.73 -3.92 8.83
C THR A 162 13.24 -4.16 8.95
N CYS A 163 13.64 -5.42 8.81
CA CYS A 163 15.03 -5.86 8.74
C CYS A 163 15.39 -6.27 7.31
N TYR A 164 16.25 -5.49 6.66
CA TYR A 164 16.72 -5.81 5.31
C TYR A 164 18.04 -6.58 5.31
N ILE A 165 18.97 -6.24 6.21
CA ILE A 165 20.34 -6.75 6.25
C ILE A 165 20.78 -6.80 7.73
N VAL A 166 21.48 -7.86 8.12
CA VAL A 166 22.03 -8.01 9.48
C VAL A 166 23.17 -7.01 9.76
N PRO A 167 23.37 -6.57 11.01
CA PRO A 167 22.58 -6.90 12.20
C PRO A 167 21.31 -6.02 12.34
N CYS A 168 20.20 -6.64 12.75
CA CYS A 168 18.96 -5.94 13.09
C CYS A 168 18.57 -6.26 14.53
N THR A 169 18.19 -5.25 15.30
CA THR A 169 17.70 -5.41 16.67
C THR A 169 16.52 -4.49 16.90
N ILE A 170 15.65 -4.84 17.85
CA ILE A 170 14.59 -3.94 18.32
C ILE A 170 15.21 -2.85 19.19
N SER A 171 14.78 -1.61 19.01
CA SER A 171 15.29 -0.47 19.79
C SER A 171 14.40 -0.14 21.00
N ALA A 172 13.15 -0.62 21.00
CA ALA A 172 12.17 -0.36 22.04
C ALA A 172 11.33 -1.62 22.35
N PRO A 173 10.78 -1.75 23.57
CA PRO A 173 9.97 -2.91 23.95
C PRO A 173 8.65 -3.04 23.18
N ASN A 174 8.16 -1.96 22.58
CA ASN A 174 6.94 -1.94 21.77
C ASN A 174 7.20 -2.19 20.27
N GLU A 175 8.32 -2.81 19.90
CA GLU A 175 8.69 -3.13 18.53
C GLU A 175 8.64 -4.63 18.22
N CYS A 176 8.14 -4.98 17.04
CA CYS A 176 8.34 -6.30 16.44
C CYS A 176 9.27 -6.21 15.22
N LEU A 177 10.29 -7.06 15.16
CA LEU A 177 11.23 -7.10 14.04
C LEU A 177 10.68 -7.92 12.88
N TRP A 178 10.47 -7.31 11.73
CA TRP A 178 9.97 -7.95 10.52
C TRP A 178 11.12 -8.39 9.61
N THR A 179 11.25 -9.69 9.38
CA THR A 179 12.41 -10.35 8.77
C THR A 179 12.11 -11.06 7.44
N ASP A 180 10.90 -10.94 6.90
CA ASP A 180 10.52 -11.62 5.65
C ASP A 180 11.48 -11.30 4.50
N TRP A 181 11.88 -10.03 4.36
CA TRP A 181 12.84 -9.65 3.32
C TRP A 181 14.21 -10.28 3.53
N LEU A 182 14.72 -10.28 4.77
CA LEU A 182 16.02 -10.84 5.10
C LEU A 182 16.05 -12.36 4.85
N LEU A 183 15.02 -13.09 5.27
CA LEU A 183 15.00 -14.56 5.27
C LEU A 183 14.51 -15.15 3.94
N GLU A 184 13.52 -14.53 3.31
CA GLU A 184 12.83 -15.09 2.14
C GLU A 184 13.07 -14.27 0.87
N ARG A 185 13.68 -13.08 0.95
CA ARG A 185 13.76 -12.10 -0.15
C ARG A 185 12.41 -11.78 -0.77
N LYS A 186 11.36 -11.85 0.07
CA LYS A 186 9.97 -11.63 -0.31
C LYS A 186 9.38 -10.60 0.65
N LEU A 187 8.71 -9.60 0.09
CA LEU A 187 8.10 -8.54 0.90
C LEU A 187 7.00 -9.10 1.80
N TYR A 188 6.00 -9.77 1.22
CA TYR A 188 4.92 -10.42 1.99
C TYR A 188 5.20 -11.93 2.14
N GLY A 189 6.19 -12.23 2.99
CA GLY A 189 6.61 -13.59 3.36
C GLY A 189 5.78 -14.20 4.49
N TYR A 190 6.38 -15.10 5.25
CA TYR A 190 5.69 -15.88 6.27
C TYR A 190 5.16 -15.02 7.42
N GLN A 191 5.92 -14.02 7.89
CA GLN A 191 5.44 -13.13 8.95
C GLN A 191 4.26 -12.29 8.50
N ALA A 192 4.36 -11.67 7.32
CA ALA A 192 3.27 -10.87 6.74
C ALA A 192 1.96 -11.65 6.56
N GLN A 193 2.07 -12.95 6.26
CA GLN A 193 0.92 -13.81 6.02
C GLN A 193 0.35 -14.44 7.30
N HIS A 194 1.14 -14.66 8.35
CA HIS A 194 0.71 -15.50 9.48
C HIS A 194 0.85 -14.87 10.86
N TYR A 195 1.43 -13.68 10.98
CA TYR A 195 1.70 -13.04 12.25
C TYR A 195 1.04 -11.67 12.41
N VAL A 196 0.77 -11.34 13.66
CA VAL A 196 0.33 -10.03 14.11
C VAL A 196 1.29 -9.58 15.21
N CYS A 197 1.77 -8.34 15.14
CA CYS A 197 2.55 -7.74 16.22
C CYS A 197 1.59 -7.29 17.31
N MET A 198 1.49 -8.03 18.40
CA MET A 198 0.50 -7.80 19.45
C MET A 198 1.11 -7.11 20.67
N LYS A 199 0.33 -6.20 21.26
CA LYS A 199 0.67 -5.49 22.49
C LYS A 199 0.28 -6.35 23.70
N HIS A 200 1.20 -6.52 24.64
CA HIS A 200 0.98 -7.17 25.92
C HIS A 200 0.52 -6.17 26.98
N VAL A 201 0.06 -6.70 28.12
CA VAL A 201 -0.42 -5.91 29.27
C VAL A 201 0.68 -5.03 29.85
N ASP A 202 1.93 -5.52 29.83
CA ASP A 202 3.12 -4.79 30.31
C ASP A 202 3.61 -3.70 29.32
N GLY A 203 2.95 -3.54 28.17
CA GLY A 203 3.29 -2.57 27.14
C GLY A 203 4.34 -3.05 26.14
N THR A 204 4.88 -4.26 26.29
CA THR A 204 5.76 -4.88 25.29
C THR A 204 4.98 -5.33 24.06
N CYS A 205 5.66 -5.51 22.93
CA CYS A 205 5.09 -6.04 21.71
C CYS A 205 5.87 -7.26 21.23
N SER A 206 5.15 -8.28 20.76
CA SER A 206 5.77 -9.46 20.16
C SER A 206 4.94 -10.04 19.04
N TRP A 207 5.59 -10.80 18.15
CA TRP A 207 4.92 -11.54 17.11
C TRP A 207 4.04 -12.65 17.70
N TYR A 208 2.76 -12.63 17.35
CA TYR A 208 1.80 -13.67 17.65
C TYR A 208 1.38 -14.36 16.36
N ARG A 209 1.56 -15.69 16.30
CA ARG A 209 1.12 -16.50 15.16
C ARG A 209 -0.39 -16.63 15.24
N GLY A 210 -1.09 -16.40 14.14
CA GLY A 210 -2.56 -16.46 14.06
C GLY A 210 -3.21 -17.83 14.28
N HIS A 211 -2.64 -18.72 15.11
CA HIS A 211 -3.41 -19.74 15.82
C HIS A 211 -4.10 -19.08 17.01
N LEU A 212 -5.01 -18.15 16.71
CA LEU A 212 -5.98 -17.72 17.69
C LEU A 212 -6.81 -18.97 18.05
N PRO A 213 -7.07 -19.24 19.35
CA PRO A 213 -7.94 -20.35 19.69
C PRO A 213 -9.26 -20.08 18.98
N LEU A 214 -9.69 -21.03 18.13
CA LEU A 214 -11.07 -21.10 17.69
C LEU A 214 -11.91 -20.83 18.92
N LYS A 215 -12.69 -19.75 18.87
CA LYS A 215 -13.62 -19.33 19.90
C LYS A 215 -14.29 -20.61 20.41
N LYS A 216 -14.00 -20.97 21.66
CA LYS A 216 -14.54 -22.16 22.32
C LYS A 216 -16.03 -21.87 22.57
N GLU A 217 -16.83 -21.86 21.51
CA GLU A 217 -18.28 -21.76 21.60
C GLU A 217 -18.80 -23.14 22.03
N PHE A 218 -19.18 -23.20 23.30
CA PHE A 218 -20.28 -23.99 23.85
C PHE A 218 -20.54 -25.36 23.21
N VAL A 219 -19.85 -26.37 23.72
CA VAL A 219 -20.37 -27.73 23.75
C VAL A 219 -21.10 -27.90 25.08
N ASP A 220 -22.29 -27.29 25.18
CA ASP A 220 -23.29 -27.81 26.12
C ASP A 220 -23.91 -29.02 25.41
N ILE A 221 -23.32 -30.19 25.67
CA ILE A 221 -24.00 -31.46 25.39
C ILE A 221 -25.20 -31.50 26.33
N ILE A 222 -26.35 -31.16 25.78
CA ILE A 222 -27.65 -31.57 26.32
C ILE A 222 -27.61 -33.10 26.39
N GLN A 223 -27.55 -33.61 27.61
CA GLN A 223 -27.97 -34.97 27.93
C GLN A 223 -29.45 -35.13 27.59
N PRO A 224 -29.85 -36.25 26.98
CA PRO A 224 -31.02 -36.99 27.43
C PRO A 224 -30.67 -37.91 28.60
#